data_AF-Q2HHL9-F1
#
_entry.id   AF-Q2HHL9-F1
#
_cell.length_a   1.000
_cell.length_b   1.000
_cell.length_c   1.000
_cell.angle_alpha   90.00
_cell.angle_beta   90.00
_cell.angle_gamma   90.00
#
_symmetry.space_group_name_H-M   'P 1'
#
loop_
_entity.id
_entity.type
_entity.pdbx_description
1 polymer ?
#
loop_
_entity_poly.entity_id
_entity_poly.type
_entity_poly.pdbx_seq_one_letter_code
_entity_poly.pdbx_strand_id
1 'polypeptide(L)'
;MQLTTLLTLTTATLASAGAVVPSQLLQERQEGPSECDKALPCNPGQYCCYNRGDTYVIQVCTSQRRWTLSSECGAIGCCESGVGDTKFCTC
;
A
#
# COMPACT_ATOMS: atom_id res chain seq x y z
N MET A 1 27.09 -68.27 9.36
CA MET A 1 26.68 -67.46 8.19
C MET A 1 25.17 -67.30 8.29
N GLN A 2 24.49 -66.16 8.31
CA GLN A 2 24.79 -64.72 8.38
C GLN A 2 23.50 -64.11 8.98
N LEU A 3 23.62 -63.19 9.95
CA LEU A 3 22.52 -62.38 10.46
C LEU A 3 22.28 -61.24 9.45
N THR A 4 21.11 -61.16 8.82
CA THR A 4 20.75 -60.03 7.96
C THR A 4 19.86 -59.05 8.73
N THR A 5 20.47 -57.99 9.24
CA THR A 5 19.80 -56.84 9.83
C THR A 5 19.19 -55.98 8.72
N LEU A 6 17.85 -55.92 8.68
CA LEU A 6 17.10 -55.02 7.80
C LEU A 6 17.15 -53.60 8.39
N LEU A 7 17.94 -52.71 7.78
CA LEU A 7 17.89 -51.28 8.06
C LEU A 7 16.65 -50.66 7.38
N THR A 8 15.67 -50.26 8.19
CA THR A 8 14.54 -49.44 7.73
C THR A 8 14.95 -47.97 7.74
N LEU A 9 15.20 -47.41 6.56
CA LEU A 9 15.41 -45.98 6.36
C LEU A 9 14.07 -45.25 6.47
N THR A 10 13.79 -44.63 7.60
CA THR A 10 12.65 -43.72 7.76
C THR A 10 12.98 -42.38 7.09
N THR A 11 12.44 -42.16 5.89
CA THR A 11 12.49 -40.86 5.24
C THR A 11 11.56 -39.90 5.98
N ALA A 12 12.14 -38.99 6.78
CA ALA A 12 11.41 -37.89 7.38
C ALA A 12 11.04 -36.88 6.28
N THR A 13 9.77 -36.84 5.88
CA THR A 13 9.23 -35.79 5.03
C THR A 13 9.04 -34.53 5.85
N LEU A 14 9.90 -33.52 5.63
CA LEU A 14 9.64 -32.17 6.12
C LEU A 14 8.55 -31.55 5.23
N ALA A 15 7.31 -31.52 5.75
CA ALA A 15 6.26 -30.69 5.18
C ALA A 15 6.64 -29.22 5.42
N SER A 16 7.11 -28.53 4.39
CA SER A 16 7.24 -27.08 4.41
C SER A 16 5.84 -26.49 4.53
N ALA A 17 5.50 -26.01 5.72
CA ALA A 17 4.31 -25.20 5.95
C ALA A 17 4.50 -23.88 5.17
N GLY A 18 4.00 -23.85 3.93
CA GLY A 18 3.80 -22.60 3.21
C GLY A 18 2.78 -21.79 3.99
N ALA A 19 3.23 -20.76 4.70
CA ALA A 19 2.35 -19.78 5.31
C ALA A 19 1.58 -19.10 4.18
N VAL A 20 0.33 -19.51 3.98
CA VAL A 20 -0.61 -18.83 3.11
C VAL A 20 -0.91 -17.50 3.81
N VAL A 21 -0.19 -16.45 3.44
CA VAL A 21 -0.48 -15.10 3.93
C VAL A 21 -1.84 -14.73 3.34
N PRO A 22 -2.89 -14.55 4.16
CA PRO A 22 -4.19 -14.14 3.64
C PRO A 22 -4.03 -12.76 3.01
N SER A 23 -4.34 -12.63 1.72
CA SER A 23 -4.34 -11.35 0.97
C SER A 23 -5.41 -10.36 1.45
N GLN A 24 -5.86 -10.46 2.70
CA GLN A 24 -6.98 -9.72 3.28
C GLN A 24 -6.54 -8.51 4.12
N LEU A 25 -5.23 -8.18 4.16
CA LEU A 25 -4.70 -7.00 4.86
C LEU A 25 -4.35 -5.83 3.92
N LEU A 26 -4.77 -5.90 2.66
CA LEU A 26 -4.96 -4.71 1.83
C LEU A 26 -6.45 -4.38 1.86
N GLN A 27 -6.91 -3.90 3.01
CA GLN A 27 -8.19 -3.21 3.06
C GLN A 27 -8.02 -1.95 2.20
N GLU A 28 -8.45 -2.00 0.93
CA GLU A 28 -8.73 -0.78 0.18
C GLU A 28 -9.79 -0.02 0.98
N ARG A 29 -9.31 0.93 1.80
CA ARG A 29 -10.17 1.94 2.42
C ARG A 29 -10.85 2.64 1.24
N GLN A 30 -12.16 2.41 1.08
CA GLN A 30 -12.97 3.17 0.15
C GLN A 30 -13.09 4.58 0.70
N GLU A 31 -12.13 5.38 0.25
CA GLU A 31 -11.98 6.81 0.38
C GLU A 31 -13.13 7.48 -0.39
N GLY A 32 -13.94 8.27 0.31
CA GLY A 32 -15.03 9.04 -0.31
C GLY A 32 -14.49 10.04 -1.34
N PRO A 33 -15.35 10.59 -2.22
CA PRO A 33 -14.90 11.45 -3.32
C PRO A 33 -14.28 12.73 -2.76
N SER A 34 -12.96 12.76 -2.74
CA SER A 34 -12.14 13.91 -2.41
C SER A 34 -12.14 14.92 -3.56
N GLU A 35 -11.62 16.11 -3.30
CA GLU A 35 -11.34 17.06 -4.37
C GLU A 35 -10.36 16.50 -5.42
N CYS A 36 -9.54 15.52 -5.07
CA CYS A 36 -8.68 14.78 -6.01
C CYS A 36 -9.51 13.90 -6.95
N ASP A 37 -10.66 13.38 -6.50
CA ASP A 37 -11.54 12.51 -7.29
C ASP A 37 -12.40 13.25 -8.31
N LYS A 38 -12.54 14.58 -8.18
CA LYS A 38 -13.28 15.40 -9.15
C LYS A 38 -12.57 15.51 -10.51
N ALA A 39 -11.28 15.18 -10.58
CA ALA A 39 -10.45 15.35 -11.77
C ALA A 39 -9.89 14.01 -12.28
N LEU A 40 -10.76 13.04 -12.56
CA LEU A 40 -10.36 11.85 -13.31
C LEU A 40 -10.60 12.04 -14.82
N PRO A 41 -9.61 11.76 -15.69
CA PRO A 41 -8.23 11.37 -15.36
C PRO A 41 -7.37 12.58 -14.94
N CYS A 42 -6.48 12.39 -13.95
CA CYS A 42 -5.54 13.43 -13.50
C CYS A 42 -4.37 13.61 -14.49
N ASN A 43 -3.68 14.75 -14.44
CA ASN A 43 -2.47 14.98 -15.24
C ASN A 43 -1.22 14.49 -14.48
N PRO A 44 -0.34 13.68 -15.10
CA PRO A 44 0.87 13.19 -14.45
C PRO A 44 1.71 14.32 -13.83
N GLY A 45 2.17 14.10 -12.59
CA GLY A 45 2.96 15.07 -11.83
C GLY A 45 2.14 16.09 -11.03
N GLN A 46 0.81 16.10 -11.14
CA GLN A 46 -0.04 16.90 -10.25
C GLN A 46 0.00 16.35 -8.82
N TYR A 47 -0.08 17.25 -7.84
CA TYR A 47 -0.18 16.93 -6.42
C TYR A 47 -1.51 17.43 -5.86
N CYS A 48 -2.10 16.65 -4.96
CA CYS A 48 -3.39 16.98 -4.34
C CYS A 48 -3.38 16.67 -2.85
N CYS A 49 -4.02 17.53 -2.06
CA CYS A 49 -4.31 17.25 -0.66
C CYS A 49 -5.59 16.42 -0.59
N TYR A 50 -5.47 15.20 -0.08
CA TYR A 50 -6.57 14.26 0.09
C TYR A 50 -6.90 14.14 1.58
N ASN A 51 -8.18 14.27 1.96
CA ASN A 51 -8.64 14.04 3.33
C ASN A 51 -9.08 12.58 3.49
N ARG A 52 -8.32 11.81 4.28
CA ARG A 52 -8.53 10.40 4.62
C ARG A 52 -9.16 10.21 6.00
N GLY A 53 -10.22 10.97 6.29
CA GLY A 53 -10.89 11.01 7.58
C GLY A 53 -10.19 11.96 8.54
N ASP A 54 -9.53 11.43 9.56
CA ASP A 54 -8.81 12.24 10.56
C ASP A 54 -7.40 12.63 10.12
N THR A 55 -6.98 12.19 8.93
CA THR A 55 -5.63 12.40 8.41
C THR A 55 -5.67 13.03 7.02
N TYR A 56 -4.85 14.04 6.77
CA TYR A 56 -4.56 14.54 5.44
C TYR A 56 -3.35 13.82 4.86
N VAL A 57 -3.43 13.54 3.57
CA VAL A 57 -2.35 12.94 2.81
C VAL A 57 -2.12 13.74 1.53
N ILE A 58 -0.91 13.70 1.00
CA ILE A 58 -0.61 14.17 -0.34
C ILE A 58 -0.70 12.98 -1.27
N GLN A 59 -1.48 13.12 -2.33
CA GLN A 59 -1.48 12.20 -3.45
C GLN A 59 -0.77 12.83 -4.64
N VAL A 60 -0.11 12.01 -5.45
CA VAL A 60 0.53 12.39 -6.71
C VAL A 60 -0.11 11.62 -7.87
N CYS A 61 -0.34 12.32 -8.98
CA CYS A 61 -0.84 11.69 -10.19
C CYS A 61 0.31 11.01 -10.94
N THR A 62 0.20 9.70 -11.11
CA THR A 62 1.20 8.88 -11.83
C THR A 62 1.08 9.02 -13.35
N SER A 63 2.06 8.50 -14.10
CA SER A 63 2.00 8.42 -15.57
C SER A 63 0.81 7.63 -16.10
N GLN A 64 0.24 6.73 -15.28
CA GLN A 64 -0.97 5.95 -15.59
C GLN A 64 -2.27 6.76 -15.37
N ARG A 65 -2.16 8.06 -15.05
CA ARG A 65 -3.28 8.96 -14.73
C ARG A 65 -4.13 8.47 -13.56
N ARG A 66 -3.44 7.91 -12.56
CA ARG A 66 -4.04 7.45 -11.30
C ARG A 66 -3.40 8.19 -10.15
N TRP A 67 -4.22 8.59 -9.19
CA TRP A 67 -3.75 9.09 -7.91
C TRP A 67 -3.09 7.96 -7.10
N THR A 68 -2.00 8.30 -6.44
CA THR A 68 -1.27 7.39 -5.54
C THR A 68 -0.80 8.19 -4.35
N LEU A 69 -0.83 7.58 -3.18
CA LEU A 69 -0.31 8.17 -1.95
C LEU A 69 1.18 8.54 -2.13
N SER A 70 1.50 9.81 -1.86
CA SER A 70 2.86 10.33 -1.86
C SER A 70 3.37 10.52 -0.42
N SER A 71 2.56 11.09 0.48
CA SER A 71 2.96 11.38 1.85
C SER A 71 1.75 11.48 2.79
N GLU A 72 1.92 11.16 4.06
CA GLU A 72 0.90 11.36 5.10
C GLU A 72 1.26 12.63 5.88
N CYS A 73 0.38 13.63 5.90
CA CYS A 73 0.62 14.92 6.57
C CYS A 73 0.08 14.98 8.01
N GLY A 74 -0.59 13.92 8.50
CA GLY A 74 -1.16 13.96 9.85
C GLY A 74 -2.50 14.69 9.88
N ALA A 75 -2.74 15.54 10.87
CA ALA A 75 -4.08 16.05 11.19
C ALA A 75 -4.70 16.98 10.12
N ILE A 76 -5.96 17.37 10.36
CA ILE A 76 -6.68 18.37 9.55
C ILE A 76 -5.89 19.68 9.50
N GLY A 77 -5.69 20.21 8.29
CA GLY A 77 -4.99 21.47 8.05
C GLY A 77 -3.48 21.34 7.83
N CYS A 78 -2.93 20.13 7.94
CA CYS A 78 -1.49 19.89 7.79
C CYS A 78 -1.01 19.79 6.34
N CYS A 79 -1.91 19.88 5.34
CA CYS A 79 -1.55 19.85 3.92
C CYS A 79 -1.79 21.22 3.30
N GLU A 80 -0.73 21.81 2.74
CA GLU A 80 -0.75 23.16 2.19
C GLU A 80 -0.29 23.21 0.72
N SER A 81 -0.67 24.30 0.04
CA SER A 81 -0.29 24.54 -1.35
C SER A 81 1.05 25.25 -1.44
N GLY A 82 1.97 24.69 -2.22
CA GLY A 82 3.28 25.28 -2.51
C GLY A 82 3.33 25.99 -3.85
N VAL A 83 4.55 26.26 -4.32
CA VAL A 83 4.82 26.91 -5.61
C VAL A 83 4.54 25.93 -6.76
N GLY A 84 3.93 26.39 -7.85
CA GLY A 84 3.79 25.60 -9.08
C GLY A 84 2.97 24.32 -8.92
N ASP A 85 1.79 24.41 -8.31
CA ASP A 85 0.85 23.30 -8.06
C ASP A 85 1.39 22.16 -7.18
N THR A 86 2.50 22.39 -6.47
CA THR A 86 3.01 21.46 -5.46
C THR A 86 2.13 21.49 -4.20
N LYS A 87 2.20 20.41 -3.42
CA LYS A 87 1.61 20.30 -2.09
C LYS A 87 2.68 19.84 -1.11
N PHE A 88 2.63 20.31 0.13
CA PHE A 88 3.57 19.94 1.17
C PHE A 88 2.89 19.85 2.53
N CYS A 89 3.51 19.11 3.46
CA CYS A 89 3.02 18.97 4.82
C CYS A 89 3.61 20.05 5.73
N THR A 90 2.80 20.62 6.63
CA THR A 90 3.21 21.64 7.62
C THR A 90 3.15 21.14 9.07
N CYS A 91 2.64 19.92 9.27
CA CYS A 91 2.77 19.11 10.46
C CYS A 91 3.54 17.83 10.06
#